data_AF-A0A453JQF9-F1
#
_entry.id   AF-A0A453JQF9-F1
#
_cell.length_a   1.000
_cell.length_b   1.000
_cell.length_c   1.000
_cell.angle_alpha   90.00
_cell.angle_beta   90.00
_cell.angle_gamma   90.00
#
_symmetry.space_group_name_H-M   'P 1'
#
loop_
_entity.id
_entity.type
_entity.pdbx_description
1 polymer ?
#
loop_
_entity_poly.entity_id
_entity_poly.type
_entity_poly.pdbx_seq_one_letter_code
_entity_poly.pdbx_strand_id
1 'polypeptide(L)'
;RKYNLGVIIDLHAAPGSQNPFEHSSSKDGSQDWGTTDTNIAQTVQVVDFLASRYAKSPSLLAVELMNEPLAPGVSLESLKTYYRDGYNAVRKHSSDAYVIMSNRLSSPDPTEFLGLAGGLPGSVIDVHYYALFNNMFDTFTVQQNIDFIKTNYSSDLSIVTRENGPLTFVGNCNYSLLVLESPFFGTLIKIYHVTCFP
;
A
#
# COMPACT_ATOMS: atom_id res chain seq x y z
N ARG A 1 -19.52 9.76 4.84
CA ARG A 1 -20.62 9.90 5.85
C ARG A 1 -22.00 9.46 5.31
N LYS A 2 -22.59 10.11 4.29
CA LYS A 2 -23.96 9.81 3.80
C LYS A 2 -24.24 8.31 3.55
N TYR A 3 -23.24 7.56 3.07
CA TYR A 3 -23.37 6.16 2.70
C TYR A 3 -22.67 5.18 3.65
N ASN A 4 -22.26 5.63 4.86
CA ASN A 4 -21.53 4.82 5.82
C ASN A 4 -20.27 4.12 5.24
N LEU A 5 -19.51 4.86 4.44
CA LEU A 5 -18.25 4.42 3.84
C LEU A 5 -17.06 5.01 4.60
N GLY A 6 -16.04 4.17 4.80
CA GLY A 6 -14.68 4.58 5.15
C GLY A 6 -13.92 5.04 3.90
N VAL A 7 -12.95 5.91 4.11
CA VAL A 7 -12.11 6.51 3.05
C VAL A 7 -10.66 6.27 3.42
N ILE A 8 -9.92 5.72 2.47
CA ILE A 8 -8.47 5.68 2.48
C ILE A 8 -7.98 6.89 1.67
N ILE A 9 -7.07 7.67 2.24
CA ILE A 9 -6.38 8.73 1.52
C ILE A 9 -5.04 8.16 1.06
N ASP A 10 -4.86 8.03 -0.24
CA ASP A 10 -3.65 7.49 -0.85
C ASP A 10 -2.80 8.60 -1.49
N LEU A 11 -1.53 8.65 -1.11
CA LEU A 11 -0.52 9.50 -1.75
C LEU A 11 0.03 8.77 -2.98
N HIS A 12 -0.63 9.03 -4.11
CA HIS A 12 -0.38 8.32 -5.35
C HIS A 12 0.84 8.82 -6.14
N ALA A 13 1.24 10.09 -5.93
CA ALA A 13 2.35 10.74 -6.63
C ALA A 13 3.18 11.59 -5.66
N ALA A 14 4.47 11.25 -5.52
CA ALA A 14 5.40 11.96 -4.66
C ALA A 14 6.37 12.85 -5.46
N PRO A 15 6.91 13.94 -4.87
CA PRO A 15 7.94 14.76 -5.51
C PRO A 15 9.13 13.94 -5.97
N GLY A 16 9.53 14.09 -7.24
CA GLY A 16 10.60 13.30 -7.86
C GLY A 16 10.16 11.94 -8.37
N SER A 17 8.91 11.52 -8.21
CA SER A 17 8.37 10.23 -8.64
C SER A 17 8.98 9.02 -7.93
N GLN A 18 8.12 8.21 -7.31
CA GLN A 18 8.52 6.97 -6.62
C GLN A 18 8.58 5.74 -7.54
N ASN A 19 8.12 5.87 -8.78
CA ASN A 19 8.22 4.88 -9.83
C ASN A 19 8.23 5.60 -11.21
N PRO A 20 8.55 4.92 -12.32
CA PRO A 20 8.69 5.55 -13.64
C PRO A 20 7.35 5.66 -14.39
N PHE A 21 6.24 5.29 -13.77
CA PHE A 21 4.95 5.16 -14.44
C PHE A 21 4.19 6.50 -14.44
N GLU A 22 3.24 6.66 -15.36
CA GLU A 22 2.47 7.89 -15.52
C GLU A 22 1.59 8.20 -14.30
N HIS A 23 1.14 7.18 -13.57
CA HIS A 23 0.27 7.38 -12.40
C HIS A 23 1.01 7.97 -11.19
N SER A 24 2.34 7.87 -11.11
CA SER A 24 3.15 8.64 -10.15
C SER A 24 3.51 10.04 -10.66
N SER A 25 2.99 10.44 -11.81
CA SER A 25 3.29 11.70 -12.51
C SER A 25 4.74 11.85 -12.98
N SER A 26 5.45 10.73 -13.20
CA SER A 26 6.73 10.75 -13.89
C SER A 26 6.57 11.30 -15.32
N LYS A 27 7.42 12.26 -15.72
CA LYS A 27 7.32 12.94 -17.03
C LYS A 27 8.07 12.22 -18.14
N ASP A 28 9.15 11.54 -17.79
CA ASP A 28 10.13 10.95 -18.69
C ASP A 28 10.60 9.57 -18.20
N GLY A 29 9.92 9.01 -17.19
CA GLY A 29 10.31 7.77 -16.53
C GLY A 29 11.37 7.97 -15.45
N SER A 30 11.71 9.21 -15.06
CA SER A 30 12.58 9.43 -13.91
C SER A 30 11.96 8.93 -12.61
N GLN A 31 12.84 8.54 -11.69
CA GLN A 31 12.50 8.05 -10.37
C GLN A 31 13.52 8.61 -9.37
N ASP A 32 13.31 9.88 -9.00
CA ASP A 32 14.20 10.69 -8.18
C ASP A 32 13.72 10.77 -6.72
N TRP A 33 12.55 10.22 -6.40
CA TRP A 33 12.09 10.17 -5.02
C TRP A 33 13.06 9.38 -4.13
N GLY A 34 13.38 9.92 -2.95
CA GLY A 34 14.29 9.26 -2.01
C GLY A 34 15.78 9.37 -2.33
N THR A 35 16.16 10.04 -3.43
CA THR A 35 17.56 10.39 -3.75
C THR A 35 18.06 11.61 -2.97
N THR A 36 17.14 12.43 -2.46
CA THR A 36 17.41 13.58 -1.60
C THR A 36 16.46 13.61 -0.41
N ASP A 37 16.95 14.12 0.72
CA ASP A 37 16.14 14.30 1.93
C ASP A 37 14.99 15.30 1.71
N THR A 38 15.14 16.22 0.75
CA THR A 38 14.11 17.21 0.41
C THR A 38 12.84 16.53 -0.11
N ASN A 39 12.95 15.57 -1.03
CA ASN A 39 11.78 14.87 -1.57
C ASN A 39 11.05 14.09 -0.46
N ILE A 40 11.80 13.43 0.42
CA ILE A 40 11.25 12.72 1.58
C ILE A 40 10.51 13.69 2.51
N ALA A 41 11.17 14.78 2.93
CA ALA A 41 10.60 15.77 3.84
C ALA A 41 9.33 16.43 3.28
N GLN A 42 9.32 16.78 1.98
CA GLN A 42 8.13 17.31 1.32
C GLN A 42 6.99 16.29 1.29
N THR A 43 7.29 15.02 1.03
CA THR A 43 6.27 13.95 1.05
C THR A 43 5.68 13.79 2.45
N VAL A 44 6.48 13.86 3.51
CA VAL A 44 6.00 13.83 4.91
C VAL A 44 5.12 15.05 5.22
N GLN A 45 5.46 16.24 4.73
CA GLN A 45 4.64 17.45 4.93
C GLN A 45 3.26 17.31 4.26
N VAL A 46 3.18 16.67 3.09
CA VAL A 46 1.89 16.39 2.43
C VAL A 46 1.06 15.43 3.29
N VAL A 47 1.65 14.36 3.80
CA VAL A 47 0.97 13.41 4.71
C VAL A 47 0.47 14.12 5.97
N ASP A 48 1.31 14.93 6.61
CA ASP A 48 0.95 15.70 7.81
C ASP A 48 -0.24 16.63 7.54
N PHE A 49 -0.20 17.35 6.42
CA PHE A 49 -1.29 18.22 5.99
C PHE A 49 -2.61 17.46 5.77
N LEU A 50 -2.56 16.34 5.04
CA LEU A 50 -3.75 15.53 4.76
C LEU A 50 -4.31 14.91 6.05
N ALA A 51 -3.45 14.33 6.88
CA ALA A 51 -3.84 13.76 8.16
C ALA A 51 -4.49 14.84 9.06
N SER A 52 -3.88 16.01 9.19
CA SER A 52 -4.43 17.12 9.96
C SER A 52 -5.79 17.58 9.43
N ARG A 53 -5.90 17.74 8.10
CA ARG A 53 -7.13 18.19 7.43
C ARG A 53 -8.30 17.25 7.66
N TYR A 54 -8.06 15.95 7.66
CA TYR A 54 -9.12 14.93 7.69
C TYR A 54 -9.26 14.20 9.03
N ALA A 55 -8.41 14.47 10.03
CA ALA A 55 -8.42 13.80 11.34
C ALA A 55 -9.78 13.80 12.06
N LYS A 56 -10.56 14.88 11.92
CA LYS A 56 -11.90 14.99 12.54
C LYS A 56 -13.02 14.37 11.69
N SER A 57 -12.68 13.76 10.56
CA SER A 57 -13.63 13.07 9.71
C SER A 57 -13.87 11.65 10.24
N PRO A 58 -15.08 11.28 10.67
CA PRO A 58 -15.44 9.91 11.05
C PRO A 58 -15.48 8.97 9.83
N SER A 59 -15.25 9.49 8.62
CA SER A 59 -15.07 8.66 7.43
C SER A 59 -13.59 8.41 7.10
N LEU A 60 -12.63 9.01 7.80
CA LEU A 60 -11.23 8.68 7.61
C LEU A 60 -10.96 7.30 8.20
N LEU A 61 -10.69 6.33 7.34
CA LEU A 61 -10.37 4.96 7.74
C LEU A 61 -8.85 4.76 7.83
N ALA A 62 -8.14 5.23 6.81
CA ALA A 62 -6.69 5.07 6.73
C ALA A 62 -6.03 6.16 5.91
N VAL A 63 -4.71 6.28 6.06
CA VAL A 63 -3.82 7.05 5.19
C VAL A 63 -2.77 6.09 4.65
N GLU A 64 -2.72 5.95 3.33
CA GLU A 64 -1.64 5.25 2.64
C GLU A 64 -0.52 6.24 2.33
N LEU A 65 0.67 5.91 2.82
CA LEU A 65 1.80 6.83 2.79
C LEU A 65 2.37 6.98 1.39
N MET A 66 2.38 5.91 0.59
CA MET A 66 2.92 5.94 -0.76
C MET A 66 2.42 4.75 -1.58
N ASN A 67 1.80 5.04 -2.71
CA ASN A 67 1.45 4.03 -3.69
C ASN A 67 2.69 3.57 -4.49
N GLU A 68 2.91 2.26 -4.55
CA GLU A 68 3.81 1.58 -5.50
C GLU A 68 5.23 2.16 -5.65
N PRO A 69 6.02 2.31 -4.58
CA PRO A 69 7.44 2.63 -4.75
C PRO A 69 8.16 1.50 -5.51
N LEU A 70 8.94 1.81 -6.55
CA LEU A 70 9.59 0.77 -7.37
C LEU A 70 11.04 0.48 -6.91
N ALA A 71 11.37 -0.79 -6.69
CA ALA A 71 12.74 -1.23 -6.48
C ALA A 71 13.50 -1.43 -7.82
N PRO A 72 14.83 -1.21 -7.87
CA PRO A 72 15.70 -0.74 -6.78
C PRO A 72 15.79 0.79 -6.69
N GLY A 73 15.10 1.55 -7.56
CA GLY A 73 15.23 3.01 -7.60
C GLY A 73 14.88 3.69 -6.28
N VAL A 74 13.78 3.26 -5.63
CA VAL A 74 13.50 3.61 -4.24
C VAL A 74 14.29 2.67 -3.34
N SER A 75 15.24 3.23 -2.60
CA SER A 75 16.03 2.46 -1.63
C SER A 75 15.16 2.02 -0.43
N LEU A 76 15.44 0.82 0.10
CA LEU A 76 14.72 0.31 1.27
C LEU A 76 14.92 1.20 2.50
N GLU A 77 16.13 1.72 2.69
CA GLU A 77 16.48 2.56 3.84
C GLU A 77 15.78 3.92 3.79
N SER A 78 15.77 4.59 2.63
CA SER A 78 15.03 5.84 2.42
C SER A 78 13.53 5.63 2.67
N LEU A 79 12.98 4.53 2.17
CA LEU A 79 11.55 4.23 2.32
C LEU A 79 11.17 3.86 3.76
N LYS A 80 11.99 3.10 4.48
CA LYS A 80 11.78 2.82 5.91
C LYS A 80 11.83 4.09 6.76
N THR A 81 12.74 5.00 6.43
CA THR A 81 12.84 6.31 7.08
C THR A 81 11.56 7.11 6.85
N TYR A 82 11.15 7.23 5.58
CA TYR A 82 9.91 7.89 5.21
C TYR A 82 8.67 7.28 5.90
N TYR A 83 8.54 5.95 5.95
CA TYR A 83 7.39 5.30 6.59
C TYR A 83 7.32 5.55 8.10
N ARG A 84 8.47 5.64 8.80
CA ARG A 84 8.48 6.05 10.22
C ARG A 84 8.00 7.49 10.38
N ASP A 85 8.50 8.39 9.55
CA ASP A 85 8.18 9.82 9.64
C ASP A 85 6.72 10.11 9.23
N GLY A 86 6.25 9.45 8.17
CA GLY A 86 4.85 9.50 7.72
C GLY A 86 3.89 8.89 8.75
N TYR A 87 4.23 7.76 9.36
CA TYR A 87 3.47 7.19 10.47
C TYR A 87 3.36 8.17 11.64
N ASN A 88 4.48 8.77 12.06
CA ASN A 88 4.49 9.76 13.12
C ASN A 88 3.66 11.00 12.76
N ALA A 89 3.71 11.45 11.50
CA ALA A 89 2.87 12.54 11.01
C ALA A 89 1.38 12.23 11.11
N VAL A 90 0.94 11.02 10.73
CA VAL A 90 -0.46 10.60 10.91
C VAL A 90 -0.83 10.55 12.39
N ARG A 91 0.02 9.97 13.23
CA ARG A 91 -0.23 9.79 14.68
C ARG A 91 -0.28 11.09 15.47
N LYS A 92 0.30 12.19 14.96
CA LYS A 92 0.10 13.54 15.55
C LYS A 92 -1.35 13.97 15.54
N HIS A 93 -2.14 13.51 14.55
CA HIS A 93 -3.51 13.99 14.33
C HIS A 93 -4.57 12.91 14.55
N SER A 94 -4.21 11.62 14.43
CA SER A 94 -5.16 10.50 14.62
C SER A 94 -4.52 9.27 15.26
N SER A 95 -5.07 8.84 16.40
CA SER A 95 -4.78 7.55 17.02
C SER A 95 -5.50 6.38 16.34
N ASP A 96 -6.59 6.67 15.62
CA ASP A 96 -7.55 5.64 15.20
C ASP A 96 -7.39 5.24 13.73
N ALA A 97 -6.92 6.15 12.87
CA ALA A 97 -6.73 5.86 11.46
C ALA A 97 -5.62 4.81 11.27
N TYR A 98 -5.85 3.84 10.38
CA TYR A 98 -4.80 2.93 9.95
C TYR A 98 -3.74 3.67 9.13
N VAL A 99 -2.49 3.22 9.18
CA VAL A 99 -1.39 3.75 8.37
C VAL A 99 -0.94 2.65 7.42
N ILE A 100 -1.16 2.87 6.13
CA ILE A 100 -0.88 1.86 5.10
C ILE A 100 0.50 2.13 4.48
N MET A 101 1.30 1.07 4.35
CA MET A 101 2.66 1.08 3.82
C MET A 101 2.73 0.09 2.66
N SER A 102 2.89 0.59 1.44
CA SER A 102 3.01 -0.26 0.25
C SER A 102 4.37 -0.96 0.20
N ASN A 103 4.37 -2.25 -0.11
CA ASN A 103 5.59 -2.97 -0.48
C ASN A 103 6.18 -2.36 -1.75
N ARG A 104 7.51 -2.44 -1.91
CA ARG A 104 8.09 -2.01 -3.16
C ARG A 104 7.71 -2.96 -4.29
N LEU A 105 7.28 -2.40 -5.41
CA LEU A 105 7.17 -3.14 -6.66
C LEU A 105 8.55 -3.71 -7.02
N SER A 106 8.56 -4.91 -7.61
CA SER A 106 9.78 -5.62 -8.03
C SER A 106 10.77 -5.97 -6.90
N SER A 107 10.40 -5.83 -5.62
CA SER A 107 11.23 -6.33 -4.53
C SER A 107 11.26 -7.86 -4.52
N PRO A 108 12.42 -8.49 -4.35
CA PRO A 108 12.51 -9.94 -4.19
C PRO A 108 12.08 -10.42 -2.79
N ASP A 109 11.95 -9.51 -1.81
CA ASP A 109 11.55 -9.81 -0.44
C ASP A 109 10.20 -9.15 -0.12
N PRO A 110 9.08 -9.90 -0.16
CA PRO A 110 7.77 -9.37 0.19
C PRO A 110 7.63 -9.07 1.69
N THR A 111 8.60 -9.46 2.53
CA THR A 111 8.55 -9.31 3.98
C THR A 111 9.33 -8.09 4.50
N GLU A 112 9.94 -7.31 3.60
CA GLU A 112 10.92 -6.26 3.92
C GLU A 112 10.40 -5.18 4.89
N PHE A 113 9.07 -5.02 5.00
CA PHE A 113 8.39 -4.10 5.91
C PHE A 113 7.68 -4.73 7.11
N LEU A 114 7.54 -6.07 7.20
CA LEU A 114 6.82 -6.70 8.33
C LEU A 114 7.43 -6.34 9.69
N GLY A 115 8.76 -6.32 9.78
CA GLY A 115 9.46 -5.94 11.01
C GLY A 115 9.26 -4.47 11.39
N LEU A 116 9.13 -3.58 10.40
CA LEU A 116 8.84 -2.16 10.66
C LEU A 116 7.40 -1.97 11.11
N ALA A 117 6.44 -2.47 10.33
CA ALA A 117 5.02 -2.30 10.60
C ALA A 117 4.59 -3.01 11.90
N GLY A 118 5.19 -4.15 12.25
CA GLY A 118 4.96 -4.82 13.53
C GLY A 118 5.36 -4.00 14.76
N GLY A 119 6.27 -3.02 14.61
CA GLY A 119 6.64 -2.07 15.66
C GLY A 119 5.76 -0.82 15.72
N LEU A 120 4.79 -0.67 14.81
CA LEU A 120 4.01 0.55 14.62
C LEU A 120 2.51 0.22 14.68
N PRO A 121 1.85 0.35 15.85
CA PRO A 121 0.45 -0.04 16.03
C PRO A 121 -0.52 0.60 15.03
N GLY A 122 -1.42 -0.20 14.47
CA GLY A 122 -2.37 0.24 13.45
C GLY A 122 -1.74 0.45 12.07
N SER A 123 -0.53 -0.09 11.84
CA SER A 123 0.05 -0.16 10.49
C SER A 123 -0.50 -1.35 9.70
N VAL A 124 -0.58 -1.18 8.39
CA VAL A 124 -1.07 -2.16 7.43
C VAL A 124 -0.06 -2.22 6.27
N ILE A 125 0.28 -3.43 5.82
CA ILE A 125 1.08 -3.63 4.62
C ILE A 125 0.17 -3.70 3.42
N ASP A 126 0.45 -2.91 2.39
CA ASP A 126 -0.21 -3.02 1.08
C ASP A 126 0.64 -3.82 0.10
N VAL A 127 0.01 -4.73 -0.64
CA VAL A 127 0.61 -5.55 -1.69
C VAL A 127 -0.23 -5.48 -2.95
N HIS A 128 0.42 -5.30 -4.10
CA HIS A 128 -0.24 -5.18 -5.39
C HIS A 128 0.12 -6.37 -6.27
N TYR A 129 -0.90 -7.02 -6.84
CA TYR A 129 -0.73 -8.20 -7.67
C TYR A 129 -1.34 -8.00 -9.04
N TYR A 130 -0.51 -8.06 -10.08
CA TYR A 130 -0.95 -7.83 -11.45
C TYR A 130 -0.59 -8.98 -12.37
N ALA A 131 -1.61 -9.55 -13.01
CA ALA A 131 -1.43 -10.53 -14.07
C ALA A 131 -1.32 -9.91 -15.48
N LEU A 132 -1.69 -8.63 -15.67
CA LEU A 132 -1.71 -8.01 -17.01
C LEU A 132 -0.37 -7.38 -17.42
N PHE A 133 0.54 -7.14 -16.47
CA PHE A 133 1.79 -6.40 -16.73
C PHE A 133 3.02 -7.30 -16.75
N ASN A 134 2.80 -8.62 -16.84
CA ASN A 134 3.87 -9.60 -16.96
C ASN A 134 3.60 -10.50 -18.17
N ASN A 135 4.54 -10.47 -19.12
CA ASN A 135 4.46 -11.18 -20.40
C ASN A 135 4.34 -12.71 -20.25
N MET A 136 4.66 -13.27 -19.09
CA MET A 136 4.40 -14.67 -18.77
C MET A 136 2.91 -15.00 -18.97
N PHE A 137 2.01 -14.11 -18.55
CA PHE A 137 0.57 -14.33 -18.59
C PHE A 137 -0.04 -14.17 -19.99
N ASP A 138 0.66 -13.52 -20.92
CA ASP A 138 0.23 -13.44 -22.33
C ASP A 138 0.15 -14.83 -22.99
N THR A 139 0.94 -15.77 -22.48
CA THR A 139 0.99 -17.16 -22.97
C THR A 139 0.09 -18.11 -22.18
N PHE A 140 -0.51 -17.65 -21.08
CA PHE A 140 -1.33 -18.48 -20.21
C PHE A 140 -2.74 -18.62 -20.77
N THR A 141 -3.27 -19.84 -20.70
CA THR A 141 -4.72 -20.06 -20.79
C THR A 141 -5.42 -19.43 -19.58
N VAL A 142 -6.73 -19.21 -19.70
CA VAL A 142 -7.57 -18.73 -18.59
C VAL A 142 -7.40 -19.60 -17.34
N GLN A 143 -7.34 -20.93 -17.50
CA GLN A 143 -7.17 -21.84 -16.36
C GLN A 143 -5.80 -21.69 -15.70
N GLN A 144 -4.72 -21.55 -16.50
CA GLN A 144 -3.37 -21.32 -15.96
C GLN A 144 -3.28 -19.99 -15.20
N ASN A 145 -3.97 -18.94 -15.68
CA ASN A 145 -4.09 -17.67 -14.96
C ASN A 145 -4.79 -17.84 -13.60
N ILE A 146 -5.93 -18.55 -13.59
CA ILE A 146 -6.68 -18.85 -12.34
C ILE A 146 -5.81 -19.66 -11.38
N ASP A 147 -5.13 -20.69 -11.87
CA ASP A 147 -4.29 -21.56 -11.05
C ASP A 147 -3.14 -20.78 -10.45
N PHE A 148 -2.45 -19.93 -11.24
CA PHE A 148 -1.38 -19.07 -10.75
C PHE A 148 -1.85 -18.14 -9.63
N ILE A 149 -3.02 -17.51 -9.76
CA ILE A 149 -3.57 -16.65 -8.70
C ILE A 149 -3.82 -17.48 -7.44
N LYS A 150 -4.44 -18.66 -7.58
CA LYS A 150 -4.79 -19.53 -6.45
C LYS A 150 -3.57 -20.13 -5.75
N THR A 151 -2.46 -20.32 -6.46
CA THR A 151 -1.24 -20.92 -5.87
C THR A 151 -0.24 -19.85 -5.49
N ASN A 152 0.22 -19.05 -6.45
CA ASN A 152 1.35 -18.15 -6.27
C ASN A 152 0.94 -16.92 -5.47
N TYR A 153 -0.07 -16.17 -5.91
CA TYR A 153 -0.50 -14.97 -5.17
C TYR A 153 -1.09 -15.32 -3.80
N SER A 154 -1.82 -16.43 -3.68
CA SER A 154 -2.28 -16.89 -2.36
C SER A 154 -1.10 -17.25 -1.43
N SER A 155 -0.05 -17.87 -1.95
CA SER A 155 1.16 -18.18 -1.18
C SER A 155 1.90 -16.90 -0.78
N ASP A 156 2.11 -15.98 -1.71
CA ASP A 156 2.78 -14.71 -1.45
C ASP A 156 2.02 -13.89 -0.40
N LEU A 157 0.68 -13.84 -0.50
CA LEU A 157 -0.18 -13.18 0.47
C LEU A 157 -0.04 -13.83 1.86
N SER A 158 0.01 -15.16 1.94
CA SER A 158 0.19 -15.86 3.22
C SER A 158 1.53 -15.57 3.91
N ILE A 159 2.57 -15.22 3.13
CA ILE A 159 3.90 -14.87 3.68
C ILE A 159 3.87 -13.52 4.40
N VAL A 160 3.06 -12.57 3.90
CA VAL A 160 2.91 -11.22 4.46
C VAL A 160 1.78 -11.12 5.49
N THR A 161 0.79 -12.02 5.43
CA THR A 161 -0.29 -12.12 6.42
C THR A 161 0.08 -13.15 7.49
N ARG A 162 0.80 -12.70 8.53
CA ARG A 162 1.23 -13.57 9.64
C ARG A 162 0.33 -13.43 10.86
N GLU A 163 0.16 -14.52 11.59
CA GLU A 163 -0.46 -14.49 12.91
C GLU A 163 0.34 -13.55 13.84
N ASN A 164 -0.35 -12.61 14.50
CA ASN A 164 0.25 -11.53 15.30
C ASN A 164 1.17 -10.57 14.53
N GLY A 165 1.13 -10.58 13.20
CA GLY A 165 1.78 -9.61 12.33
C GLY A 165 0.96 -8.33 12.13
N PRO A 166 1.50 -7.34 11.40
CA PRO A 166 0.69 -6.22 10.92
C PRO A 166 -0.44 -6.72 10.00
N LEU A 167 -1.51 -5.95 9.89
CA LEU A 167 -2.60 -6.25 8.94
C LEU A 167 -2.07 -6.19 7.51
N THR A 168 -2.68 -6.94 6.60
CA THR A 168 -2.40 -6.85 5.16
C THR A 168 -3.62 -6.32 4.42
N PHE A 169 -3.37 -5.52 3.38
CA PHE A 169 -4.33 -4.99 2.44
C PHE A 169 -3.85 -5.33 1.02
N VAL A 170 -4.77 -5.73 0.14
CA VAL A 170 -4.50 -5.88 -1.29
C VAL A 170 -5.11 -4.66 -1.97
N GLY A 171 -4.32 -3.61 -2.14
CA GLY A 171 -4.78 -2.30 -2.60
C GLY A 171 -5.12 -2.26 -4.07
N ASN A 172 -4.39 -3.02 -4.89
CA ASN A 172 -4.67 -3.17 -6.30
C ASN A 172 -4.51 -4.61 -6.81
N CYS A 173 -5.43 -5.02 -7.67
CA CYS A 173 -5.36 -6.26 -8.42
C CYS A 173 -6.22 -6.18 -9.69
N ASN A 174 -5.77 -6.81 -10.78
CA ASN A 174 -6.55 -6.89 -12.03
C ASN A 174 -7.59 -8.02 -12.02
N TYR A 175 -7.63 -8.86 -10.97
CA TYR A 175 -8.66 -9.88 -10.72
C TYR A 175 -8.95 -9.92 -9.21
N SER A 176 -10.10 -9.42 -8.75
CA SER A 176 -10.31 -9.08 -7.33
C SER A 176 -10.18 -10.26 -6.34
N LEU A 177 -9.31 -10.14 -5.35
CA LEU A 177 -9.45 -10.79 -4.04
C LEU A 177 -9.03 -9.78 -2.97
N LEU A 178 -10.00 -9.23 -2.23
CA LEU A 178 -9.73 -8.31 -1.12
C LEU A 178 -9.96 -9.05 0.20
N VAL A 179 -8.88 -9.33 0.93
CA VAL A 179 -8.93 -9.99 2.24
C VAL A 179 -8.36 -9.04 3.28
N LEU A 180 -9.22 -8.51 4.15
CA LEU A 180 -8.79 -7.95 5.44
C LEU A 180 -9.05 -9.04 6.48
N GLU A 181 -8.02 -9.75 6.91
CA GLU A 181 -8.12 -10.70 8.03
C GLU A 181 -7.56 -10.08 9.32
N SER A 182 -8.41 -10.02 10.35
CA SER A 182 -8.00 -9.99 11.75
C SER A 182 -8.94 -10.90 12.52
N PRO A 183 -8.45 -11.97 13.18
CA PRO A 183 -9.30 -12.85 13.97
C PRO A 183 -9.76 -12.23 15.30
N PHE A 184 -9.31 -11.01 15.66
CA PHE A 184 -9.65 -10.38 16.92
C PHE A 184 -9.80 -8.87 16.72
N PHE A 185 -11.04 -8.39 16.52
CA PHE A 185 -11.63 -7.15 17.04
C PHE A 185 -12.95 -6.92 16.31
N GLY A 186 -14.04 -6.74 17.08
CA GLY A 186 -15.44 -6.75 16.64
C GLY A 186 -15.91 -5.55 15.79
N THR A 187 -15.08 -5.03 14.90
CA THR A 187 -15.51 -4.09 13.85
C THR A 187 -15.57 -4.84 12.55
N LEU A 188 -16.78 -5.21 12.14
CA LEU A 188 -17.06 -5.76 10.81
C LEU A 188 -16.74 -4.65 9.78
N ILE A 189 -15.51 -4.61 9.27
CA ILE A 189 -15.19 -3.81 8.09
C ILE A 189 -15.95 -4.46 6.95
N LYS A 190 -17.11 -3.88 6.59
CA LYS A 190 -17.84 -4.27 5.38
C LYS A 190 -17.00 -3.86 4.18
N ILE A 191 -16.19 -4.81 3.72
CA ILE A 191 -15.55 -4.78 2.41
C ILE A 191 -16.67 -4.91 1.37
N TYR A 192 -16.84 -3.87 0.56
CA TYR A 192 -17.69 -3.99 -0.62
C TYR A 192 -16.92 -4.82 -1.65
N HIS A 193 -17.54 -5.92 -2.02
CA HIS A 193 -17.18 -6.76 -3.16
C HIS A 193 -17.00 -5.87 -4.40
N VAL A 194 -15.76 -5.62 -4.83
CA VAL A 194 -15.48 -4.99 -6.11
C VAL A 194 -15.13 -6.10 -7.09
N THR A 195 -16.13 -6.57 -7.81
CA THR A 195 -15.97 -7.45 -8.96
C THR A 195 -15.50 -6.58 -10.12
N CYS A 196 -14.30 -6.84 -10.66
CA CYS A 196 -13.90 -6.29 -11.96
C CYS A 196 -13.93 -7.42 -13.00
N PHE A 197 -14.85 -7.28 -13.95
CA PHE A 197 -14.89 -8.00 -15.23
C PHE A 197 -14.35 -7.04 -16.31
N PRO A 198 -13.92 -7.56 -17.50
CA PRO A 198 -12.86 -7.00 -18.35
C PRO A 198 -13.06 -5.57 -18.84
#